data_AF-A0A9W6YIB4-F1
#
_entry.id   AF-A0A9W6YIB4-F1
#
_cell.length_a   1.000
_cell.length_b   1.000
_cell.length_c   1.000
_cell.angle_alpha   90.00
_cell.angle_beta   90.00
_cell.angle_gamma   90.00
#
_symmetry.space_group_name_H-M   'P 1'
#
loop_
_entity.id
_entity.type
_entity.pdbx_description
1 polymer ?
#
loop_
_entity_poly.entity_id
_entity_poly.type
_entity_poly.pdbx_seq_one_letter_code
_entity_poly.pdbx_strand_id
1 'polypeptide(L)'
;MVKASIFEVMALCCALVAAMAATHARSERRKRQKFALQQPLVSTKSELELVKDIVYINNSTEPGASFRLERSRHLLNEEGNQILVVGVCGGSGSGKTTLSRAIMAEFGADRVSYLSHDYYYKDLAHLTMDQRAKHNFDHPDALETDLMVKHLKQLRAGKTVDVPVYDFSTHSRCQNTTPMKPNSVILVEGILIFADQALADLMDIKIFVETAADIRLVRRMHRDMEERGRTAESVMNQYMKTVRPMHMMFVEQSKRVADIIIPHGVNSVALDMIISKLHSFTAGHSVTGSSRSGSERSDSIDDEKEAASA
;
A
#
# COMPACT_ATOMS: atom_id res chain seq x y z
N MET A 1 -50.02 56.51 38.62
CA MET A 1 -49.26 57.42 37.72
C MET A 1 -47.78 57.20 37.97
N VAL A 2 -47.11 56.47 37.07
CA VAL A 2 -45.67 56.60 36.85
C VAL A 2 -45.55 56.75 35.33
N LYS A 3 -45.48 57.99 34.85
CA LYS A 3 -45.12 58.25 33.45
C LYS A 3 -43.61 58.03 33.37
N ALA A 4 -43.19 56.80 33.05
CA ALA A 4 -41.79 56.57 32.73
C ALA A 4 -41.44 57.46 31.53
N SER A 5 -40.45 58.33 31.70
CA SER A 5 -39.97 59.18 30.60
C SER A 5 -39.47 58.28 29.47
N ILE A 6 -39.62 58.69 28.22
CA ILE A 6 -39.05 57.98 27.06
C ILE A 6 -37.54 57.71 27.28
N PHE A 7 -36.85 58.60 27.99
CA PHE A 7 -35.46 58.43 28.39
C PHE A 7 -35.23 57.25 29.35
N GLU A 8 -36.15 56.99 30.29
CA GLU A 8 -36.03 55.87 31.23
C GLU A 8 -36.27 54.52 30.53
N VAL A 9 -37.22 54.47 29.60
CA VAL A 9 -37.47 53.27 28.79
C VAL A 9 -36.28 52.95 27.88
N MET A 10 -35.69 53.98 27.26
CA MET A 10 -34.49 53.82 26.43
C MET A 10 -33.27 53.42 27.25
N ALA A 11 -33.10 53.97 28.45
CA ALA A 11 -32.02 53.58 29.37
C ALA A 11 -32.16 52.11 29.80
N LEU A 12 -33.39 51.65 30.09
CA LEU A 12 -33.67 50.25 30.43
C LEU A 12 -33.34 49.30 29.27
N CYS A 13 -33.72 49.67 28.04
CA CYS A 13 -33.41 48.91 26.83
C CYS A 13 -31.89 48.82 26.59
N CYS A 14 -31.16 49.93 26.73
CA CYS A 14 -29.69 49.92 26.60
C CYS A 14 -29.02 49.05 27.66
N ALA A 15 -29.50 49.10 28.91
CA ALA A 15 -29.00 48.26 29.99
C ALA A 15 -29.26 46.76 29.74
N LEU A 16 -30.43 46.42 29.19
CA LEU A 16 -30.80 45.06 28.80
C LEU A 16 -29.90 44.53 27.67
N VAL A 17 -29.68 45.32 26.63
CA VAL A 17 -28.78 44.94 25.52
C VAL A 17 -27.34 44.77 26.01
N ALA A 18 -26.85 45.65 26.89
CA ALA A 18 -25.53 45.52 27.49
C ALA A 18 -25.42 44.26 28.37
N ALA A 19 -26.45 43.93 29.15
CA ALA A 19 -26.51 42.70 29.96
C ALA A 19 -26.55 41.42 29.10
N MET A 20 -27.28 41.44 28.00
CA MET A 20 -27.32 40.34 27.03
C MET A 20 -25.97 40.17 26.31
N ALA A 21 -25.32 41.27 25.92
CA ALA A 21 -23.98 41.22 25.34
C ALA A 21 -22.94 40.69 26.35
N ALA A 22 -23.01 41.11 27.62
CA ALA A 22 -22.10 40.65 28.67
C ALA A 22 -22.31 39.17 29.03
N THR A 23 -23.55 38.67 29.00
CA THR A 23 -23.86 37.24 29.22
C THR A 23 -23.44 36.39 28.03
N HIS A 24 -23.62 36.87 26.79
CA HIS A 24 -23.12 36.22 25.58
C HIS A 24 -21.58 36.16 25.58
N ALA A 25 -20.91 37.26 25.94
CA ALA A 25 -19.45 37.29 26.08
C ALA A 25 -18.94 36.36 27.18
N ARG A 26 -19.63 36.24 28.32
CA ARG A 26 -19.30 35.26 29.39
C ARG A 26 -19.53 33.81 28.93
N SER A 27 -20.58 33.55 28.16
CA SER A 27 -20.87 32.25 27.55
C SER A 27 -19.76 31.83 26.58
N GLU A 28 -19.37 32.73 25.68
CA GLU A 28 -18.27 32.49 24.73
C GLU A 28 -16.91 32.35 25.43
N ARG A 29 -16.66 33.12 26.50
CA ARG A 29 -15.44 32.97 27.32
C ARG A 29 -15.41 31.64 28.07
N ARG A 30 -16.56 31.14 28.54
CA ARG A 30 -16.69 29.78 29.13
C ARG A 30 -16.53 28.67 28.10
N LYS A 31 -17.04 28.83 26.88
CA LYS A 31 -16.79 27.88 25.78
C LYS A 31 -15.31 27.85 25.42
N ARG A 32 -14.66 29.02 25.29
CA ARG A 32 -13.20 29.14 25.07
C ARG A 32 -12.38 28.56 26.22
N GLN A 33 -12.79 28.74 27.48
CA GLN A 33 -12.11 28.14 28.64
C GLN A 33 -12.31 26.62 28.74
N LYS A 34 -13.50 26.09 28.41
CA LYS A 34 -13.71 24.63 28.30
C LYS A 34 -12.93 24.00 27.15
N PHE A 35 -12.61 24.78 26.10
CA PHE A 35 -11.71 24.38 25.02
C PHE A 35 -10.21 24.60 25.36
N ALA A 36 -9.91 25.28 26.47
CA ALA A 36 -8.54 25.64 26.88
C ALA A 36 -7.99 24.74 28.01
N LEU A 37 -8.65 23.63 28.33
CA LEU A 37 -8.13 22.61 29.25
C LEU A 37 -7.87 21.32 28.49
N GLN A 38 -6.58 20.95 28.49
CA GLN A 38 -5.93 19.84 27.81
C GLN A 38 -5.66 20.06 26.32
N GLN A 39 -4.84 21.07 26.00
CA GLN A 39 -3.81 20.81 25.00
C GLN A 39 -2.96 19.65 25.55
N PRO A 40 -2.64 18.62 24.75
CA PRO A 40 -1.63 17.66 25.16
C PRO A 40 -0.38 18.48 25.52
N LEU A 41 0.28 18.12 26.62
CA LEU A 41 1.67 18.51 26.82
C LEU A 41 2.38 18.15 25.52
N VAL A 42 2.75 19.17 24.74
CA VAL A 42 3.54 19.00 23.54
C VAL A 42 4.88 18.49 24.06
N SER A 43 5.06 17.17 23.97
CA SER A 43 6.35 16.52 24.04
C SER A 43 7.29 17.32 23.16
N THR A 44 8.38 17.81 23.74
CA THR A 44 9.41 18.59 23.03
C THR A 44 9.73 17.91 21.69
N LYS A 45 10.04 18.68 20.65
CA LYS A 45 10.41 18.18 19.30
C LYS A 45 11.30 16.92 19.32
N SER A 46 12.14 16.79 20.33
CA SER A 46 12.99 15.63 20.62
C SER A 46 12.28 14.30 20.87
N GLU A 47 11.07 14.27 21.43
CA GLU A 47 10.31 13.03 21.72
C GLU A 47 9.55 12.51 20.48
N LEU A 48 9.21 13.40 19.54
CA LEU A 48 8.65 13.03 18.22
C LEU A 48 9.74 12.73 17.18
N GLU A 49 10.95 13.26 17.35
CA GLU A 49 12.14 12.94 16.52
C GLU A 49 12.71 11.53 16.76
N LEU A 50 12.20 10.80 17.76
CA LEU A 50 12.73 9.48 18.15
C LEU A 50 11.97 8.28 17.56
N VAL A 51 10.88 8.50 16.80
CA VAL A 51 10.41 7.46 15.87
C VAL A 51 11.27 7.55 14.63
N LYS A 52 12.47 6.96 14.70
CA LYS A 52 13.21 6.68 13.46
C LYS A 52 12.27 5.90 12.54
N ASP A 53 12.13 6.36 11.29
CA ASP A 53 11.50 5.63 10.20
C ASP A 53 12.32 4.36 9.89
N ILE A 54 12.32 3.41 10.83
CA ILE A 54 13.07 2.17 10.69
C ILE A 54 12.29 1.31 9.71
N VAL A 55 12.84 1.21 8.50
CA VAL A 55 12.51 0.11 7.60
C VAL A 55 13.05 -1.16 8.25
N TYR A 56 12.16 -2.00 8.79
CA TYR A 56 12.57 -3.29 9.33
C TYR A 56 12.77 -4.25 8.17
N ILE A 57 14.00 -4.75 8.02
CA ILE A 57 14.35 -5.77 7.03
C ILE A 57 14.55 -7.08 7.78
N ASN A 58 13.67 -8.05 7.55
CA ASN A 58 13.79 -9.37 8.14
C ASN A 58 14.88 -10.14 7.37
N ASN A 59 15.97 -10.49 8.05
CA ASN A 59 17.07 -11.27 7.47
C ASN A 59 17.52 -12.38 8.42
N SER A 60 16.55 -13.04 9.07
CA SER A 60 16.81 -14.14 9.98
C SER A 60 17.50 -15.28 9.22
N THR A 61 18.80 -15.46 9.49
CA THR A 61 19.57 -16.63 9.05
C THR A 61 19.62 -17.62 10.21
N GLU A 62 19.54 -18.92 9.91
CA GLU A 62 19.63 -19.93 10.97
C GLU A 62 21.00 -19.85 11.69
N PRO A 63 21.05 -20.04 13.02
CA PRO A 63 22.30 -20.05 13.75
C PRO A 63 23.27 -21.10 13.18
N GLY A 64 24.38 -20.65 12.60
CA GLY A 64 25.40 -21.51 11.98
C GLY A 64 25.36 -21.57 10.44
N ALA A 65 24.37 -20.96 9.79
CA ALA A 65 24.40 -20.77 8.34
C ALA A 65 25.42 -19.69 7.97
N SER A 66 26.34 -19.98 7.04
CA SER A 66 27.18 -18.93 6.45
C SER A 66 26.27 -17.94 5.72
N PHE A 67 26.32 -16.65 6.07
CA PHE A 67 25.61 -15.62 5.31
C PHE A 67 26.13 -15.63 3.88
N ARG A 68 25.36 -16.22 2.96
CA ARG A 68 25.61 -16.20 1.53
C ARG A 68 24.50 -15.37 0.93
N LEU A 69 24.85 -14.37 0.14
CA LEU A 69 23.90 -13.64 -0.66
C LEU A 69 23.38 -14.60 -1.74
N GLU A 70 22.41 -15.44 -1.40
CA GLU A 70 21.68 -16.22 -2.38
C GLU A 70 20.84 -15.21 -3.18
N ARG A 71 21.37 -14.78 -4.32
CA ARG A 71 20.51 -14.21 -5.36
C ARG A 71 19.57 -15.35 -5.69
N SER A 72 18.29 -15.22 -5.29
CA SER A 72 17.25 -16.19 -5.61
C SER A 72 17.52 -16.70 -7.02
N ARG A 73 17.69 -18.01 -7.19
CA ARG A 73 17.86 -18.62 -8.51
C ARG A 73 16.56 -18.37 -9.24
N HIS A 74 16.49 -17.21 -9.86
CA HIS A 74 15.27 -16.72 -10.42
C HIS A 74 14.93 -17.65 -11.57
N LEU A 75 13.82 -18.36 -11.42
CA LEU A 75 13.37 -19.30 -12.43
C LEU A 75 13.05 -18.48 -13.68
N LEU A 76 13.86 -18.68 -14.71
CA LEU A 76 13.54 -18.20 -16.03
C LEU A 76 12.22 -18.84 -16.47
N ASN A 77 11.35 -18.06 -17.10
CA ASN A 77 10.14 -18.59 -17.70
C ASN A 77 10.47 -19.38 -18.98
N GLU A 78 9.44 -19.92 -19.65
CA GLU A 78 9.58 -20.71 -20.90
C GLU A 78 10.32 -19.91 -22.01
N GLU A 79 10.30 -18.59 -21.95
CA GLU A 79 10.94 -17.67 -22.90
C GLU A 79 12.35 -17.22 -22.47
N GLY A 80 12.86 -17.73 -21.35
CA GLY A 80 14.16 -17.32 -20.79
C GLY A 80 14.13 -15.98 -20.04
N ASN A 81 12.94 -15.42 -19.80
CA ASN A 81 12.76 -14.13 -19.11
C ASN A 81 12.59 -14.33 -17.60
N GLN A 82 13.10 -13.37 -16.84
CA GLN A 82 12.97 -13.33 -15.40
C GLN A 82 11.92 -12.30 -15.00
N ILE A 83 10.88 -12.74 -14.29
CA ILE A 83 9.81 -11.85 -13.80
C ILE A 83 9.92 -11.74 -12.28
N LEU A 84 10.01 -10.51 -11.77
CA LEU A 84 10.02 -10.23 -10.33
C LEU A 84 8.59 -10.06 -9.82
N VAL A 85 8.24 -10.78 -8.77
CA VAL A 85 6.94 -10.61 -8.09
C VAL A 85 7.15 -9.86 -6.79
N VAL A 86 6.50 -8.72 -6.65
CA VAL A 86 6.54 -7.88 -5.44
C VAL A 86 5.17 -7.85 -4.80
N GLY A 87 5.08 -8.27 -3.54
CA GLY A 87 3.86 -8.19 -2.73
C GLY A 87 3.84 -6.94 -1.85
N VAL A 88 2.72 -6.22 -1.82
CA VAL A 88 2.48 -5.07 -0.94
C VAL A 88 1.22 -5.32 -0.10
N CYS A 89 1.44 -5.71 1.15
CA CYS A 89 0.40 -6.01 2.12
C CYS A 89 0.22 -4.87 3.13
N GLY A 90 -0.89 -4.87 3.86
CA GLY A 90 -1.13 -3.96 4.98
C GLY A 90 -2.61 -3.76 5.26
N GLY A 91 -2.95 -3.32 6.47
CA GLY A 91 -4.34 -3.07 6.85
C GLY A 91 -5.03 -2.03 5.98
N SER A 92 -6.36 -2.12 5.81
CA SER A 92 -7.15 -1.08 5.13
C SER A 92 -6.81 0.31 5.70
N GLY A 93 -6.50 1.28 4.84
CA GLY A 93 -6.10 2.63 5.23
C GLY A 93 -4.62 2.82 5.56
N SER A 94 -3.77 1.78 5.47
CA SER A 94 -2.33 1.88 5.76
C SER A 94 -1.55 2.71 4.74
N GLY A 95 -1.99 2.70 3.49
CA GLY A 95 -1.29 3.34 2.38
C GLY A 95 -0.63 2.36 1.40
N LYS A 96 -0.87 1.05 1.51
CA LYS A 96 -0.41 0.03 0.54
C LYS A 96 -0.71 0.37 -0.92
N THR A 97 -1.93 0.84 -1.19
CA THR A 97 -2.35 1.25 -2.54
C THR A 97 -1.63 2.53 -2.99
N THR A 98 -1.38 3.46 -2.07
CA THR A 98 -0.61 4.69 -2.34
C THR A 98 0.85 4.36 -2.66
N LEU A 99 1.48 3.47 -1.88
CA LEU A 99 2.84 2.99 -2.16
C LEU A 99 2.91 2.28 -3.52
N SER A 100 1.95 1.42 -3.81
CA SER A 100 1.90 0.70 -5.09
C SER A 100 1.78 1.65 -6.29
N ARG A 101 0.94 2.70 -6.17
CA ARG A 101 0.83 3.76 -7.18
C ARG A 101 2.13 4.55 -7.34
N ALA A 102 2.80 4.88 -6.24
CA ALA A 102 4.09 5.57 -6.27
C ALA A 102 5.16 4.72 -6.96
N ILE A 103 5.23 3.41 -6.66
CA ILE A 103 6.15 2.48 -7.34
C ILE A 103 5.89 2.48 -8.85
N MET A 104 4.63 2.37 -9.28
CA MET A 104 4.30 2.37 -10.71
C MET A 104 4.61 3.71 -11.39
N ALA A 105 4.38 4.84 -10.70
CA ALA A 105 4.65 6.16 -11.23
C ALA A 105 6.15 6.38 -11.47
N GLU A 106 6.99 6.00 -10.51
CA GLU A 106 8.44 6.21 -10.57
C GLU A 106 9.15 5.16 -11.46
N PHE A 107 8.71 3.89 -11.44
CA PHE A 107 9.36 2.82 -12.20
C PHE A 107 8.95 2.74 -13.68
N GLY A 108 7.75 3.22 -13.99
CA GLY A 108 7.09 3.09 -15.29
C GLY A 108 5.95 2.07 -15.25
N ALA A 109 4.71 2.56 -15.36
CA ALA A 109 3.50 1.75 -15.24
C ALA A 109 3.37 0.69 -16.37
N ASP A 110 3.94 0.97 -17.54
CA ASP A 110 4.03 0.05 -18.68
C ASP A 110 4.92 -1.17 -18.40
N ARG A 111 5.82 -1.07 -17.41
CA ARG A 111 6.75 -2.12 -17.01
C ARG A 111 6.27 -2.95 -15.83
N VAL A 112 5.07 -2.66 -15.32
CA VAL A 112 4.47 -3.30 -14.15
C VAL A 112 3.13 -3.94 -14.53
N SER A 113 2.92 -5.20 -14.16
CA SER A 113 1.59 -5.82 -14.16
C SER A 113 1.01 -5.71 -12.75
N TYR A 114 0.00 -4.86 -12.55
CA TYR A 114 -0.57 -4.59 -11.23
C TYR A 114 -1.79 -5.48 -10.93
N LEU A 115 -1.67 -6.37 -9.95
CA LEU A 115 -2.72 -7.26 -9.48
C LEU A 115 -3.21 -6.86 -8.09
N SER A 116 -4.44 -6.36 -8.00
CA SER A 116 -5.10 -6.15 -6.70
C SER A 116 -5.90 -7.38 -6.31
N HIS A 117 -5.66 -7.88 -5.08
CA HIS A 117 -6.41 -8.99 -4.48
C HIS A 117 -7.89 -8.65 -4.30
N ASP A 118 -8.21 -7.36 -4.15
CA ASP A 118 -9.60 -6.88 -4.05
C ASP A 118 -10.41 -7.16 -5.33
N TYR A 119 -9.78 -7.46 -6.48
CA TYR A 119 -10.49 -7.91 -7.68
C TYR A 119 -10.87 -9.39 -7.65
N TYR A 120 -10.31 -10.16 -6.72
CA TYR A 120 -10.52 -11.59 -6.59
C TYR A 120 -11.54 -11.93 -5.50
N TYR A 121 -12.40 -10.99 -5.08
CA TYR A 121 -13.56 -11.35 -4.26
C TYR A 121 -14.45 -12.36 -5.01
N LYS A 122 -14.96 -13.35 -4.28
CA LYS A 122 -15.91 -14.33 -4.79
C LYS A 122 -17.14 -13.63 -5.37
N ASP A 123 -17.70 -14.22 -6.42
CA ASP A 123 -18.94 -13.71 -6.98
C ASP A 123 -20.13 -14.03 -6.07
N LEU A 124 -20.77 -12.97 -5.57
CA LEU A 124 -21.95 -13.02 -4.72
C LEU A 124 -23.21 -12.58 -5.45
N ALA A 125 -23.22 -12.58 -6.80
CA ALA A 125 -24.39 -12.22 -7.61
C ALA A 125 -25.64 -13.05 -7.27
N HIS A 126 -25.44 -14.29 -6.81
CA HIS A 126 -26.50 -15.21 -6.37
C HIS A 126 -27.18 -14.81 -5.05
N LEU A 127 -26.62 -13.87 -4.28
CA LEU A 127 -27.19 -13.37 -3.02
C LEU A 127 -27.99 -12.08 -3.22
N THR A 128 -28.92 -11.81 -2.31
CA THR A 128 -29.61 -10.50 -2.28
C THR A 128 -28.65 -9.40 -1.80
N MET A 129 -28.96 -8.13 -2.09
CA MET A 129 -28.16 -6.99 -1.61
C MET A 129 -27.99 -6.98 -0.08
N ASP A 130 -29.05 -7.30 0.67
CA ASP A 130 -29.01 -7.39 2.14
C ASP A 130 -28.10 -8.52 2.64
N GLN A 131 -28.05 -9.64 1.93
CA GLN A 131 -27.14 -10.74 2.24
C GLN A 131 -25.69 -10.37 1.90
N ARG A 132 -25.46 -9.73 0.74
CA ARG A 132 -24.13 -9.21 0.35
C ARG A 132 -23.61 -8.17 1.34
N ALA A 133 -24.45 -7.25 1.80
CA ALA A 133 -24.08 -6.22 2.77
C ALA A 133 -23.64 -6.80 4.14
N LYS A 134 -24.10 -8.01 4.48
CA LYS A 134 -23.72 -8.72 5.71
C LYS A 134 -22.48 -9.61 5.54
N HIS A 135 -22.00 -9.79 4.31
CA HIS A 135 -20.84 -10.63 4.02
C HIS A 135 -19.56 -10.01 4.59
N ASN A 136 -18.69 -10.84 5.15
CA ASN A 136 -17.42 -10.40 5.73
C ASN A 136 -16.33 -10.42 4.66
N PHE A 137 -16.18 -9.30 3.94
CA PHE A 137 -15.15 -9.12 2.92
C PHE A 137 -13.72 -9.07 3.47
N ASP A 138 -13.53 -8.92 4.79
CA ASP A 138 -12.18 -8.92 5.38
C ASP A 138 -11.72 -10.34 5.77
N HIS A 139 -12.55 -11.38 5.59
CA HIS A 139 -12.19 -12.77 5.87
C HIS A 139 -11.52 -13.44 4.64
N PRO A 140 -10.50 -14.30 4.81
CA PRO A 140 -9.86 -15.02 3.70
C PRO A 140 -10.84 -15.73 2.75
N ASP A 141 -11.86 -16.39 3.30
CA ASP A 141 -12.90 -17.09 2.52
C ASP A 141 -13.70 -16.20 1.56
N ALA A 142 -13.68 -14.87 1.72
CA ALA A 142 -14.33 -13.96 0.79
C ALA A 142 -13.60 -13.87 -0.56
N LEU A 143 -12.34 -14.33 -0.63
CA LEU A 143 -11.46 -14.19 -1.78
C LEU A 143 -11.24 -15.54 -2.48
N GLU A 144 -11.11 -15.50 -3.80
CA GLU A 144 -10.66 -16.62 -4.64
C GLU A 144 -9.15 -16.59 -4.79
N THR A 145 -8.44 -16.76 -3.67
CA THR A 145 -6.97 -16.75 -3.65
C THR A 145 -6.36 -17.82 -4.57
N ASP A 146 -6.99 -18.99 -4.70
CA ASP A 146 -6.56 -20.03 -5.64
C ASP A 146 -6.55 -19.56 -7.10
N LEU A 147 -7.53 -18.74 -7.49
CA LEU A 147 -7.59 -18.15 -8.83
C LEU A 147 -6.45 -17.15 -9.02
N MET A 148 -6.16 -16.33 -8.00
CA MET A 148 -5.03 -15.40 -8.03
C MET A 148 -3.69 -16.14 -8.11
N VAL A 149 -3.50 -17.22 -7.35
CA VAL A 149 -2.32 -18.10 -7.40
C VAL A 149 -2.15 -18.67 -8.81
N LYS A 150 -3.23 -19.16 -9.42
CA LYS A 150 -3.21 -19.65 -10.81
C LYS A 150 -2.79 -18.54 -11.78
N HIS A 151 -3.40 -17.36 -11.70
CA HIS A 151 -3.08 -16.24 -12.58
C HIS A 151 -1.64 -15.75 -12.40
N LEU A 152 -1.15 -15.68 -11.16
CA LEU A 152 0.21 -15.26 -10.87
C LEU A 152 1.24 -16.26 -11.44
N LYS A 153 0.97 -17.57 -11.34
CA LYS A 153 1.80 -18.61 -11.98
C LYS A 153 1.80 -18.48 -13.50
N GLN A 154 0.65 -18.21 -14.11
CA GLN A 154 0.54 -18.01 -15.56
C GLN A 154 1.30 -16.77 -16.03
N LEU A 155 1.12 -15.64 -15.36
CA LEU A 155 1.85 -14.40 -15.65
C LEU A 155 3.37 -14.60 -15.49
N ARG A 156 3.80 -15.26 -14.41
CA ARG A 156 5.22 -15.60 -14.20
C ARG A 156 5.76 -16.50 -15.31
N ALA A 157 4.92 -17.33 -15.93
CA ALA A 157 5.27 -18.17 -17.07
C ALA A 157 5.21 -17.44 -18.43
N GLY A 158 4.98 -16.12 -18.47
CA GLY A 158 4.89 -15.36 -19.73
C GLY A 158 3.50 -15.39 -20.38
N LYS A 159 2.46 -15.89 -19.69
CA LYS A 159 1.12 -16.08 -20.25
C LYS A 159 0.17 -14.94 -19.82
N THR A 160 -0.57 -14.38 -20.77
CA THR A 160 -1.65 -13.41 -20.51
C THR A 160 -2.77 -14.07 -19.72
N VAL A 161 -3.37 -13.33 -18.78
CA VAL A 161 -4.51 -13.79 -17.97
C VAL A 161 -5.66 -12.81 -18.05
N ASP A 162 -6.88 -13.31 -17.85
CA ASP A 162 -8.09 -12.51 -17.79
C ASP A 162 -8.43 -12.18 -16.34
N VAL A 163 -8.03 -10.99 -15.89
CA VAL A 163 -8.22 -10.56 -14.50
C VAL A 163 -9.69 -10.16 -14.29
N PRO A 164 -10.36 -10.63 -13.23
CA PRO A 164 -11.72 -10.21 -12.93
C PRO A 164 -11.82 -8.70 -12.68
N VAL A 165 -12.99 -8.13 -12.97
CA VAL A 165 -13.34 -6.77 -12.58
C VAL A 165 -14.34 -6.84 -11.42
N TYR A 166 -14.09 -6.09 -10.34
CA TYR A 166 -14.97 -6.08 -9.16
C TYR A 166 -15.60 -4.70 -8.95
N ASP A 167 -16.91 -4.67 -8.75
CA ASP A 167 -17.66 -3.46 -8.46
C ASP A 167 -17.96 -3.37 -6.95
N PHE A 168 -17.30 -2.42 -6.29
CA PHE A 168 -17.43 -2.18 -4.87
C PHE A 168 -18.76 -1.53 -4.46
N SER A 169 -19.51 -0.96 -5.42
CA SER A 169 -20.83 -0.34 -5.17
C SER A 169 -21.93 -1.39 -5.09
N THR A 170 -21.84 -2.45 -5.90
CA THR A 170 -22.80 -3.56 -5.94
C THR A 170 -22.36 -4.79 -5.14
N HIS A 171 -21.12 -4.78 -4.65
CA HIS A 171 -20.46 -5.89 -3.95
C HIS A 171 -20.48 -7.18 -4.78
N SER A 172 -20.21 -7.05 -6.07
CA SER A 172 -20.27 -8.17 -7.01
C SER A 172 -19.18 -8.10 -8.07
N ARG A 173 -18.85 -9.26 -8.64
CA ARG A 173 -17.93 -9.36 -9.76
C ARG A 173 -18.66 -9.04 -11.05
N CYS A 174 -18.04 -8.25 -11.91
CA CYS A 174 -18.57 -7.98 -13.23
C CYS A 174 -18.36 -9.19 -14.16
N GLN A 175 -19.21 -9.34 -15.17
CA GLN A 175 -19.05 -10.43 -16.15
C GLN A 175 -17.83 -10.24 -17.06
N ASN A 176 -17.36 -9.00 -17.22
CA ASN A 176 -16.18 -8.71 -18.00
C ASN A 176 -14.88 -8.93 -17.20
N THR A 177 -13.85 -9.29 -17.93
CA THR A 177 -12.47 -9.38 -17.45
C THR A 177 -11.61 -8.36 -18.16
N THR A 178 -10.46 -8.06 -17.59
CA THR A 178 -9.43 -7.23 -18.22
C THR A 178 -8.22 -8.11 -18.55
N PRO A 179 -7.81 -8.21 -19.83
CA PRO A 179 -6.63 -8.99 -20.20
C PRO A 179 -5.38 -8.30 -19.65
N MET A 180 -4.54 -9.07 -18.95
CA MET A 180 -3.28 -8.61 -18.37
C MET A 180 -2.13 -9.39 -18.95
N LYS A 181 -1.23 -8.68 -19.64
CA LYS A 181 0.03 -9.23 -20.11
C LYS A 181 1.05 -9.24 -18.97
N PRO A 182 1.98 -10.21 -18.95
CA PRO A 182 3.09 -10.19 -18.02
C PRO A 182 4.10 -9.11 -18.40
N ASN A 183 4.61 -8.41 -17.38
CA ASN A 183 5.72 -7.48 -17.49
C ASN A 183 6.90 -7.96 -16.64
N SER A 184 8.05 -7.28 -16.75
CA SER A 184 9.27 -7.60 -15.99
C SER A 184 9.07 -7.59 -14.46
N VAL A 185 8.07 -6.83 -13.99
CA VAL A 185 7.67 -6.76 -12.58
C VAL A 185 6.16 -6.99 -12.49
N ILE A 186 5.74 -7.89 -11.60
CA ILE A 186 4.35 -8.06 -11.20
C ILE A 186 4.21 -7.49 -9.79
N LEU A 187 3.32 -6.53 -9.61
CA LEU A 187 3.02 -5.92 -8.32
C LEU A 187 1.69 -6.46 -7.81
N VAL A 188 1.74 -7.23 -6.72
CA VAL A 188 0.60 -7.84 -6.06
C VAL A 188 0.24 -7.04 -4.81
N GLU A 189 -0.99 -6.57 -4.70
CA GLU A 189 -1.43 -5.70 -3.59
C GLU A 189 -2.70 -6.24 -2.95
N GLY A 190 -2.80 -6.18 -1.62
CA GLY A 190 -4.02 -6.59 -0.92
C GLY A 190 -3.88 -6.65 0.58
N ILE A 191 -5.01 -6.77 1.30
CA ILE A 191 -4.99 -6.86 2.77
C ILE A 191 -4.58 -8.26 3.26
N LEU A 192 -4.76 -9.30 2.45
CA LEU A 192 -4.63 -10.71 2.87
C LEU A 192 -3.64 -11.51 2.01
N ILE A 193 -2.86 -10.86 1.14
CA ILE A 193 -1.96 -11.53 0.20
C ILE A 193 -0.82 -12.31 0.88
N PHE A 194 -0.54 -12.02 2.15
CA PHE A 194 0.45 -12.72 2.98
C PHE A 194 -0.18 -13.72 3.95
N ALA A 195 -1.51 -13.74 4.07
CA ALA A 195 -2.21 -14.69 4.95
C ALA A 195 -2.29 -16.08 4.32
N ASP A 196 -2.26 -16.17 2.99
CA ASP A 196 -2.18 -17.42 2.24
C ASP A 196 -0.72 -17.74 1.89
N GLN A 197 -0.23 -18.89 2.37
CA GLN A 197 1.17 -19.28 2.17
C GLN A 197 1.49 -19.55 0.70
N ALA A 198 0.59 -20.20 -0.05
CA ALA A 198 0.83 -20.55 -1.44
C ALA A 198 0.92 -19.30 -2.34
N LEU A 199 0.18 -18.25 -2.02
CA LEU A 199 0.31 -16.94 -2.67
C LEU A 199 1.59 -16.22 -2.23
N ALA A 200 1.90 -16.19 -0.93
CA ALA A 200 3.09 -15.54 -0.40
C ALA A 200 4.40 -16.14 -0.95
N ASP A 201 4.47 -17.46 -1.10
CA ASP A 201 5.64 -18.18 -1.63
C ASP A 201 5.96 -17.84 -3.09
N LEU A 202 4.99 -17.31 -3.83
CA LEU A 202 5.21 -16.85 -5.20
C LEU A 202 5.87 -15.47 -5.28
N MET A 203 5.99 -14.76 -4.16
CA MET A 203 6.50 -13.39 -4.10
C MET A 203 7.98 -13.35 -3.74
N ASP A 204 8.77 -12.69 -4.59
CA ASP A 204 10.21 -12.55 -4.41
C ASP A 204 10.56 -11.43 -3.40
N ILE A 205 9.71 -10.41 -3.28
CA ILE A 205 9.84 -9.32 -2.29
C ILE A 205 8.48 -9.11 -1.61
N LYS A 206 8.42 -9.20 -0.29
CA LYS A 206 7.21 -9.07 0.53
C LYS A 206 7.29 -7.83 1.40
N ILE A 207 6.54 -6.80 1.05
CA ILE A 207 6.49 -5.50 1.73
C ILE A 207 5.21 -5.39 2.54
N PHE A 208 5.32 -5.06 3.82
CA PHE A 208 4.18 -4.76 4.69
C PHE A 208 4.14 -3.29 5.07
N VAL A 209 3.07 -2.60 4.72
CA VAL A 209 2.85 -1.18 5.07
C VAL A 209 2.15 -1.09 6.42
N GLU A 210 2.89 -0.68 7.44
CA GLU A 210 2.43 -0.56 8.81
C GLU A 210 1.94 0.87 9.10
N THR A 211 0.77 0.98 9.72
CA THR A 211 0.24 2.27 10.19
C THR A 211 -0.68 2.01 11.38
N ALA A 212 -0.65 2.90 12.37
CA ALA A 212 -1.50 2.80 13.55
C ALA A 212 -2.99 2.68 13.19
N ALA A 213 -3.73 1.91 14.00
CA ALA A 213 -5.11 1.51 13.68
C ALA A 213 -6.09 2.70 13.64
N ASP A 214 -5.88 3.69 14.49
CA ASP A 214 -6.63 4.94 14.55
C ASP A 214 -6.44 5.79 13.28
N ILE A 215 -5.19 5.99 12.84
CA ILE A 215 -4.87 6.69 11.59
C ILE A 215 -5.51 5.98 10.40
N ARG A 216 -5.40 4.65 10.36
CA ARG A 216 -6.03 3.82 9.31
C ARG A 216 -7.55 3.95 9.30
N LEU A 217 -8.18 3.98 10.47
CA LEU A 217 -9.62 4.14 10.62
C LEU A 217 -10.06 5.52 10.10
N VAL A 218 -9.38 6.60 10.49
CA VAL A 218 -9.70 7.95 10.00
C VAL A 218 -9.61 8.02 8.47
N ARG A 219 -8.53 7.50 7.89
CA ARG A 219 -8.35 7.42 6.43
C ARG A 219 -9.45 6.59 5.76
N ARG A 220 -9.82 5.45 6.37
CA ARG A 220 -10.91 4.60 5.86
C ARG A 220 -12.25 5.32 5.90
N MET A 221 -12.57 6.01 6.98
CA MET A 221 -13.82 6.76 7.11
C MET A 221 -13.93 7.83 6.01
N HIS A 222 -12.89 8.63 5.83
CA HIS A 222 -12.85 9.66 4.79
C HIS A 222 -13.10 9.06 3.39
N ARG A 223 -12.31 8.04 3.02
CA ARG A 223 -12.42 7.36 1.73
C ARG A 223 -13.81 6.75 1.51
N ASP A 224 -14.31 5.98 2.49
CA ASP A 224 -15.59 5.27 2.32
C ASP A 224 -16.79 6.25 2.31
N MET A 225 -16.68 7.41 2.96
CA MET A 225 -17.70 8.46 2.91
C MET A 225 -17.70 9.20 1.56
N GLU A 226 -16.53 9.63 1.10
CA GLU A 226 -16.42 10.44 -0.12
C GLU A 226 -16.52 9.63 -1.41
N GLU A 227 -15.85 8.48 -1.48
CA GLU A 227 -15.73 7.70 -2.72
C GLU A 227 -16.80 6.61 -2.84
N ARG A 228 -17.41 6.18 -1.72
CA ARG A 228 -18.34 5.03 -1.68
C ARG A 228 -19.71 5.38 -1.11
N GLY A 229 -19.97 6.64 -0.79
CA GLY A 229 -21.27 7.13 -0.34
C GLY A 229 -21.77 6.54 0.98
N ARG A 230 -20.87 6.09 1.86
CA ARG A 230 -21.24 5.50 3.16
C ARG A 230 -21.36 6.56 4.26
N THR A 231 -22.17 6.29 5.26
CA THR A 231 -22.24 7.12 6.49
C THR A 231 -21.13 6.75 7.48
N ALA A 232 -20.68 7.69 8.30
CA ALA A 232 -19.71 7.43 9.38
C ALA A 232 -20.13 6.29 10.31
N GLU A 233 -21.42 6.23 10.68
CA GLU A 233 -21.97 5.17 11.54
C GLU A 233 -21.84 3.78 10.90
N SER A 234 -22.27 3.63 9.65
CA SER A 234 -22.11 2.39 8.87
C SER A 234 -20.64 1.93 8.79
N VAL A 235 -19.70 2.86 8.54
CA VAL A 235 -18.26 2.54 8.49
C VAL A 235 -17.75 2.09 9.85
N MET A 236 -18.13 2.76 10.93
CA MET A 236 -17.71 2.41 12.30
C MET A 236 -18.28 1.03 12.71
N ASN A 237 -19.56 0.78 12.43
CA ASN A 237 -20.20 -0.49 12.71
C ASN A 237 -19.53 -1.64 11.95
N GLN A 238 -19.23 -1.44 10.66
CA GLN A 238 -18.46 -2.44 9.89
C GLN A 238 -17.05 -2.63 10.46
N TYR A 239 -16.37 -1.54 10.81
CA TYR A 239 -15.02 -1.60 11.34
C TYR A 239 -14.92 -2.44 12.62
N MET A 240 -15.81 -2.19 13.57
CA MET A 240 -15.86 -2.92 14.83
C MET A 240 -16.26 -4.38 14.64
N LYS A 241 -17.22 -4.65 13.74
CA LYS A 241 -17.80 -5.98 13.55
C LYS A 241 -16.90 -6.92 12.74
N THR A 242 -16.29 -6.44 11.67
CA THR A 242 -15.54 -7.30 10.74
C THR A 242 -14.09 -6.87 10.57
N VAL A 243 -13.83 -5.62 10.23
CA VAL A 243 -12.51 -5.16 9.78
C VAL A 243 -11.45 -5.34 10.85
N ARG A 244 -11.71 -4.83 12.07
CA ARG A 244 -10.75 -4.88 13.17
C ARG A 244 -10.48 -6.32 13.62
N PRO A 245 -11.49 -7.17 13.87
CA PRO A 245 -11.26 -8.58 14.17
C PRO A 245 -10.45 -9.30 13.08
N MET A 246 -10.82 -9.15 11.81
CA MET A 246 -10.11 -9.81 10.71
C MET A 246 -8.68 -9.30 10.53
N HIS A 247 -8.48 -7.99 10.70
CA HIS A 247 -7.14 -7.40 10.68
C HIS A 247 -6.25 -8.01 11.76
N MET A 248 -6.72 -8.12 13.00
CA MET A 248 -5.94 -8.70 14.09
C MET A 248 -5.65 -10.19 13.90
N MET A 249 -6.61 -10.95 13.36
CA MET A 249 -6.49 -12.39 13.18
C MET A 249 -5.64 -12.80 11.97
N PHE A 250 -5.76 -12.09 10.85
CA PHE A 250 -5.14 -12.51 9.59
C PHE A 250 -4.09 -11.52 9.10
N VAL A 251 -4.46 -10.24 8.95
CA VAL A 251 -3.59 -9.24 8.33
C VAL A 251 -2.36 -8.97 9.18
N GLU A 252 -2.54 -8.67 10.46
CA GLU A 252 -1.44 -8.35 11.38
C GLU A 252 -0.54 -9.57 11.63
N GLN A 253 -1.11 -10.77 11.73
CA GLN A 253 -0.32 -12.00 11.88
C GLN A 253 0.55 -12.28 10.66
N SER A 254 0.07 -11.94 9.47
CA SER A 254 0.82 -12.11 8.22
C SER A 254 2.03 -11.18 8.10
N LYS A 255 2.15 -10.14 8.94
CA LYS A 255 3.32 -9.25 8.97
C LYS A 255 4.64 -10.01 9.14
N ARG A 256 4.62 -11.15 9.83
CA ARG A 256 5.81 -11.99 10.08
C ARG A 256 6.47 -12.56 8.83
N VAL A 257 5.74 -12.70 7.73
CA VAL A 257 6.29 -13.21 6.45
C VAL A 257 6.86 -12.11 5.56
N ALA A 258 6.74 -10.84 5.99
CA ALA A 258 7.28 -9.72 5.24
C ALA A 258 8.81 -9.69 5.32
N ASP A 259 9.43 -9.42 4.18
CA ASP A 259 10.86 -9.14 4.08
C ASP A 259 11.15 -7.71 4.54
N ILE A 260 10.22 -6.78 4.26
CA ILE A 260 10.35 -5.35 4.55
C ILE A 260 9.07 -4.83 5.22
N ILE A 261 9.21 -4.11 6.33
CA ILE A 261 8.10 -3.34 6.94
C ILE A 261 8.37 -1.85 6.76
N ILE A 262 7.40 -1.14 6.20
CA ILE A 262 7.46 0.32 5.99
C ILE A 262 6.48 0.98 6.95
N PRO A 263 6.95 1.77 7.93
CA PRO A 263 6.07 2.47 8.85
C PRO A 263 5.44 3.71 8.18
N HIS A 264 4.28 4.12 8.69
CA HIS A 264 3.56 5.36 8.39
C HIS A 264 3.06 5.57 6.94
N GLY A 265 3.17 4.56 6.06
CA GLY A 265 2.64 4.63 4.70
C GLY A 265 3.74 4.80 3.65
N VAL A 266 3.59 5.78 2.75
CA VAL A 266 4.61 6.07 1.74
C VAL A 266 5.77 6.81 2.40
N ASN A 267 6.96 6.25 2.28
CA ASN A 267 8.21 6.82 2.75
C ASN A 267 9.16 6.94 1.55
N SER A 268 9.72 8.13 1.30
CA SER A 268 10.56 8.38 0.12
C SER A 268 11.82 7.52 0.11
N VAL A 269 12.46 7.33 1.27
CA VAL A 269 13.66 6.48 1.40
C VAL A 269 13.32 5.03 1.07
N ALA A 270 12.20 4.51 1.59
CA ALA A 270 11.76 3.17 1.29
C ALA A 270 11.40 3.01 -0.20
N LEU A 271 10.73 4.01 -0.79
CA LEU A 271 10.42 4.04 -2.21
C LEU A 271 11.70 4.00 -3.06
N ASP A 272 12.68 4.86 -2.77
CA ASP A 272 13.96 4.91 -3.49
C ASP A 272 14.70 3.58 -3.43
N MET A 273 14.70 2.91 -2.27
CA MET A 273 15.28 1.58 -2.10
C MET A 273 14.58 0.53 -2.97
N ILE A 274 13.24 0.53 -2.99
CA ILE A 274 12.44 -0.39 -3.81
C ILE A 274 12.73 -0.12 -5.29
N ILE A 275 12.62 1.12 -5.74
CA ILE A 275 12.85 1.53 -7.14
C ILE A 275 14.26 1.14 -7.59
N SER A 276 15.27 1.42 -6.78
CA SER A 276 16.66 1.02 -7.07
C SER A 276 16.81 -0.49 -7.24
N LYS A 277 16.13 -1.28 -6.41
CA LYS A 277 16.10 -2.74 -6.53
C LYS A 277 15.41 -3.21 -7.81
N LEU A 278 14.29 -2.60 -8.18
CA LEU A 278 13.57 -2.91 -9.43
C LEU A 278 14.42 -2.58 -10.67
N HIS A 279 15.10 -1.44 -10.68
CA HIS A 279 16.03 -1.09 -11.77
C HIS A 279 17.20 -2.05 -11.85
N SER A 280 17.83 -2.38 -10.72
CA SER A 280 18.94 -3.35 -10.68
C SER A 280 18.52 -4.72 -11.22
N PHE A 281 17.31 -5.19 -10.89
CA PHE A 281 16.76 -6.45 -11.40
C PHE A 281 16.56 -6.43 -12.92
N THR A 282 15.98 -5.35 -13.43
CA THR A 282 15.64 -5.24 -14.86
C THR A 282 16.83 -4.90 -15.75
N ALA A 283 17.84 -4.20 -15.24
CA ALA A 283 19.07 -3.88 -15.98
C ALA A 283 19.99 -5.11 -16.18
N GLY A 284 19.91 -6.12 -15.32
CA GLY A 284 20.70 -7.36 -15.45
C GLY A 284 20.39 -8.20 -16.70
N HIS A 285 19.34 -7.85 -17.45
CA HIS A 285 18.82 -8.63 -18.59
C HIS A 285 19.06 -7.97 -19.96
N SER A 286 19.69 -6.79 -20.01
CA SER A 286 19.89 -6.04 -21.27
C SER A 286 21.23 -6.30 -22.00
N VAL A 287 22.05 -7.26 -21.56
CA VAL A 287 23.43 -7.43 -22.06
C VAL A 287 23.63 -8.65 -23.00
N THR A 288 22.67 -9.55 -23.18
CA THR A 288 22.82 -10.73 -24.06
C THR A 288 22.10 -10.57 -25.39
N GLY A 289 22.48 -9.56 -26.17
CA GLY A 289 21.85 -9.28 -27.46
C GLY A 289 22.63 -8.35 -28.38
N SER A 290 23.96 -8.42 -28.38
CA SER A 290 24.77 -7.84 -29.45
C SER A 290 25.89 -8.80 -29.81
N SER A 291 25.71 -9.44 -30.95
CA SER A 291 26.68 -10.29 -31.63
C SER A 291 28.02 -9.58 -31.75
N ARG A 292 29.04 -10.08 -31.05
CA ARG A 292 30.43 -9.94 -31.48
C ARG A 292 30.58 -10.73 -32.76
N SER A 293 30.44 -10.07 -33.91
CA SER A 293 30.99 -10.57 -35.16
C SER A 293 32.50 -10.60 -35.02
N GLY A 294 33.05 -11.81 -34.96
CA GLY A 294 34.49 -12.03 -35.01
C GLY A 294 35.06 -11.55 -36.33
N SER A 295 36.18 -10.85 -36.25
CA SER A 295 37.19 -10.88 -37.31
C SER A 295 38.46 -11.45 -36.68
N GLU A 296 38.60 -12.77 -36.78
CA GLU A 296 39.89 -13.42 -36.70
C GLU A 296 40.73 -12.89 -37.87
N ARG A 297 41.88 -12.30 -37.58
CA ARG A 297 43.01 -12.25 -38.50
C ARG A 297 44.21 -12.87 -37.80
N SER A 298 44.51 -14.07 -38.26
CA SER A 298 45.71 -14.87 -38.04
C SER A 298 46.93 -14.26 -38.73
N ASP A 299 48.09 -14.48 -38.10
CA ASP A 299 49.46 -14.58 -38.64
C ASP A 299 50.05 -13.33 -39.33
N SER A 300 51.31 -12.93 -39.14
CA SER A 300 52.53 -13.73 -39.01
C SER A 300 53.61 -13.02 -38.20
N ILE A 301 54.45 -13.84 -37.58
CA ILE A 301 55.79 -13.52 -37.07
C ILE A 301 56.71 -13.41 -38.28
N ASP A 302 57.47 -12.32 -38.41
CA ASP A 302 58.69 -12.29 -39.22
C ASP A 302 59.80 -11.63 -38.40
N ASP A 303 60.76 -12.47 -38.01
CA ASP A 303 62.08 -12.11 -37.53
C ASP A 303 62.93 -11.61 -38.71
N GLU A 304 63.44 -10.38 -38.65
CA GLU A 304 64.60 -9.97 -39.45
C GLU A 304 65.78 -9.62 -38.54
N LYS A 305 66.79 -10.51 -38.57
CA LYS A 305 68.18 -10.25 -38.22
C LYS A 305 69.03 -10.46 -39.46
N GLU A 306 69.82 -9.45 -39.82
CA GLU A 306 71.26 -9.48 -40.20
C GLU A 306 71.57 -8.27 -41.10
N ALA A 307 72.39 -7.31 -40.62
CA ALA A 307 73.85 -7.25 -40.73
C ALA A 307 74.25 -6.32 -41.91
N ALA A 308 75.31 -5.52 -41.90
CA ALA A 308 76.35 -5.20 -40.96
C ALA A 308 76.92 -3.82 -41.35
N SER A 309 77.46 -3.10 -40.37
CA SER A 309 78.62 -2.23 -40.55
C SER A 309 79.62 -2.54 -39.44
N ALA A 310 80.38 -3.63 -39.63
CA ALA A 310 81.75 -3.90 -39.17
C ALA A 310 82.06 -5.38 -39.41
#